data_AF-A0A2G9MHG7-F1
#
_entry.id   AF-A0A2G9MHG7-F1
#
_cell.length_a   1.000
_cell.length_b   1.000
_cell.length_c   1.000
_cell.angle_alpha   90.00
_cell.angle_beta   90.00
_cell.angle_gamma   90.00
#
_symmetry.space_group_name_H-M   'P 1'
#
loop_
_entity.id
_entity.type
_entity.pdbx_description
1 polymer ?
#
loop_
_entity_poly.entity_id
_entity_poly.type
_entity_poly.pdbx_seq_one_letter_code
_entity_poly.pdbx_strand_id
1 'polypeptide(L)'
;MHKKKRAQVTVYIIIGIIILFLAILMFYLKGTTEKEISVQELIKSQEIPNEIKPITTYVTASLDTAAREGLYLVGMQGGYIYESQGGLTPDNTKTIFDGEHEVSYGIYRQTEETSYFYFPDPWLYPWRYFPCLFYEDCVGDRIMLDIGSFGDYNLPPLNGSDPLNSSIESQLITYITNYLQANINLTIFDEQGFDITYGEMNVSVVVGEEDVTAFLEYPLIITKESIGMKANVTYFYTNPQIRLKKVYMFVEDIIKNDIVNITFDIDNPNNDKDGMTIQKFADANPSKHDDIIIINDDKSMLYAKPYTFKFARENRNPALHLIYLPTLFKGNVQDDITVEDINPKAYDADEDELEFTYDPGLSYPVASLGQDSRFYLTVTVNDGLLEDWQDLVILVTGFINQYD
;
A
#
# COMPACT_ATOMS: atom_id res chain seq x y z
N MET A 1 -39.47 -57.87 -1.93
CA MET A 1 -38.04 -57.50 -2.05
C MET A 1 -37.92 -56.17 -2.81
N HIS A 2 -38.27 -55.04 -2.19
CA HIS A 2 -38.25 -53.71 -2.83
C HIS A 2 -36.86 -53.08 -2.62
N LYS A 3 -35.95 -53.31 -3.57
CA LYS A 3 -34.59 -52.76 -3.52
C LYS A 3 -34.62 -51.23 -3.69
N LYS A 4 -33.92 -50.58 -2.77
CA LYS A 4 -33.58 -49.15 -2.64
C LYS A 4 -33.41 -48.41 -3.98
N LYS A 5 -34.43 -47.68 -4.45
CA LYS A 5 -34.32 -46.70 -5.55
C LYS A 5 -33.96 -45.28 -5.07
N ARG A 6 -33.85 -45.04 -3.76
CA ARG A 6 -33.59 -43.69 -3.19
C ARG A 6 -32.13 -43.23 -3.34
N ALA A 7 -31.16 -44.15 -3.38
CA ALA A 7 -29.75 -43.79 -3.54
C ALA A 7 -29.43 -43.27 -4.95
N GLN A 8 -30.20 -43.68 -5.97
CA GLN A 8 -29.94 -43.29 -7.36
C GLN A 8 -30.35 -41.84 -7.64
N VAL A 9 -31.36 -41.33 -6.93
CA VAL A 9 -31.82 -39.94 -7.06
C VAL A 9 -30.77 -38.97 -6.52
N THR A 10 -30.12 -39.30 -5.40
CA THR A 10 -29.07 -38.46 -4.80
C THR A 10 -27.87 -38.29 -5.73
N VAL A 11 -27.50 -39.35 -6.49
CA VAL A 11 -26.39 -39.27 -7.46
C VAL A 11 -26.68 -38.28 -8.58
N TYR A 12 -27.90 -38.27 -9.12
CA TYR A 12 -28.28 -37.32 -10.17
C TYR A 12 -28.33 -35.87 -9.66
N ILE A 13 -28.75 -35.65 -8.41
CA ILE A 13 -28.74 -34.32 -7.78
C ILE A 13 -27.31 -33.81 -7.65
N ILE A 14 -26.38 -34.64 -7.17
CA ILE A 14 -24.97 -34.26 -7.02
C ILE A 14 -24.35 -33.91 -8.39
N ILE A 15 -24.61 -34.73 -9.42
CA ILE A 15 -24.11 -34.46 -10.78
C ILE A 15 -24.68 -33.15 -11.33
N GLY A 16 -25.98 -32.88 -11.11
CA GLY A 16 -26.61 -31.63 -11.53
C GLY A 16 -25.98 -30.39 -10.89
N ILE A 17 -25.65 -30.45 -9.59
CA ILE A 17 -24.99 -29.36 -8.87
C ILE A 17 -23.56 -29.15 -9.39
N ILE A 18 -22.81 -30.22 -9.66
CA ILE A 18 -21.45 -30.11 -10.22
C ILE A 18 -21.48 -29.45 -11.60
N ILE A 19 -22.41 -29.85 -12.48
CA ILE A 19 -22.55 -29.25 -13.82
C ILE A 19 -22.94 -27.76 -13.71
N LEU A 20 -23.86 -27.42 -12.81
CA LEU A 20 -24.24 -26.04 -12.56
C LEU A 20 -23.05 -25.20 -12.07
N PHE A 21 -22.26 -25.73 -11.14
CA PHE A 21 -21.07 -25.08 -10.62
C PHE A 21 -20.01 -24.85 -11.73
N LEU A 22 -19.77 -25.86 -12.57
CA LEU A 22 -18.87 -25.73 -13.73
C LEU A 22 -19.37 -24.70 -14.75
N ALA A 23 -20.68 -24.62 -15.00
CA ALA A 23 -21.25 -23.62 -15.89
C ALA A 23 -21.10 -22.20 -15.33
N ILE A 24 -21.40 -21.99 -14.05
CA ILE A 24 -21.19 -20.70 -13.37
C ILE A 24 -19.72 -20.30 -13.42
N LEU A 25 -18.82 -21.24 -13.11
CA LEU A 25 -17.38 -21.01 -13.19
C LEU A 25 -16.94 -20.62 -14.61
N MET A 26 -17.46 -21.30 -15.63
CA MET A 26 -17.15 -20.98 -17.03
C MET A 26 -17.66 -19.59 -17.46
N PHE A 27 -18.87 -19.19 -17.05
CA PHE A 27 -19.38 -17.85 -17.31
C PHE A 27 -18.61 -16.77 -16.54
N TYR A 28 -18.19 -17.07 -15.31
CA TYR A 28 -17.34 -16.18 -14.51
C TYR A 28 -15.97 -15.96 -15.16
N LEU A 29 -15.34 -17.03 -15.67
CA LEU A 29 -14.04 -16.94 -16.35
C LEU A 29 -14.12 -16.26 -17.73
N LYS A 30 -15.27 -16.32 -18.41
CA LYS A 30 -15.48 -15.65 -19.71
C LYS A 30 -15.63 -14.13 -19.59
N GLY A 31 -16.31 -13.66 -18.54
CA GLY A 31 -16.63 -12.23 -18.38
C GLY A 31 -15.43 -11.29 -18.28
N THR A 32 -14.27 -11.79 -17.82
CA THR A 32 -13.05 -10.98 -17.66
C THR A 32 -12.09 -11.06 -18.85
N THR A 33 -12.12 -12.16 -19.63
CA THR A 33 -11.12 -12.42 -20.68
C THR A 33 -11.60 -12.06 -22.10
N GLU A 34 -12.92 -11.98 -22.34
CA GLU A 34 -13.48 -11.72 -23.69
C GLU A 34 -13.24 -10.29 -24.19
N LYS A 35 -13.04 -9.31 -23.30
CA LYS A 35 -12.91 -7.90 -23.69
C LYS A 35 -11.58 -7.61 -24.41
N GLU A 36 -10.45 -8.11 -23.91
CA GLU A 36 -9.12 -7.90 -24.51
C GLU A 36 -8.95 -8.60 -25.86
N ILE A 37 -9.40 -9.86 -25.97
CA ILE A 37 -9.28 -10.65 -27.19
C ILE A 37 -10.07 -10.00 -28.33
N SER A 38 -11.27 -9.46 -28.02
CA SER A 38 -12.12 -8.84 -29.03
C SER A 38 -11.47 -7.61 -29.68
N VAL A 39 -10.81 -6.74 -28.92
CA VAL A 39 -10.23 -5.49 -29.46
C VAL A 39 -8.97 -5.77 -30.27
N GLN A 40 -8.10 -6.68 -29.82
CA GLN A 40 -6.92 -7.07 -30.60
C GLN A 40 -7.31 -7.74 -31.94
N GLU A 41 -8.36 -8.55 -31.95
CA GLU A 41 -8.89 -9.15 -33.18
C GLU A 41 -9.48 -8.08 -34.11
N LEU A 42 -10.20 -7.10 -33.57
CA LEU A 42 -10.71 -5.96 -34.34
C LEU A 42 -9.56 -5.17 -34.98
N ILE A 43 -8.47 -4.92 -34.26
CA ILE A 43 -7.31 -4.18 -34.79
C ILE A 43 -6.59 -4.98 -35.88
N LYS A 44 -6.42 -6.30 -35.69
CA LYS A 44 -5.85 -7.17 -36.73
C LYS A 44 -6.71 -7.25 -37.99
N SER A 45 -8.02 -7.03 -37.86
CA SER A 45 -8.95 -7.03 -38.99
C SER A 45 -9.00 -5.70 -39.76
N GLN A 46 -8.48 -4.61 -39.19
CA GLN A 46 -8.40 -3.32 -39.86
C GLN A 46 -7.28 -3.35 -40.92
N GLU A 47 -7.65 -3.46 -42.19
CA GLU A 47 -6.71 -3.23 -43.29
C GLU A 47 -6.32 -1.76 -43.33
N ILE A 48 -5.07 -1.45 -42.96
CA ILE A 48 -4.51 -0.09 -42.97
C ILE A 48 -3.73 0.11 -44.27
N PRO A 49 -4.21 0.96 -45.21
CA PRO A 49 -3.44 1.35 -46.40
C PRO A 49 -2.06 1.91 -46.01
N ASN A 50 -1.04 1.63 -46.84
CA ASN A 50 0.33 2.07 -46.55
C ASN A 50 0.43 3.60 -46.44
N GLU A 51 -0.41 4.31 -47.19
CA GLU A 51 -0.47 5.76 -47.27
C GLU A 51 -0.89 6.42 -45.95
N ILE A 52 -1.73 5.76 -45.13
CA ILE A 52 -2.20 6.32 -43.84
C ILE A 52 -1.38 5.86 -42.63
N LYS A 53 -0.41 4.97 -42.81
CA LYS A 53 0.47 4.48 -41.73
C LYS A 53 1.12 5.59 -40.90
N PRO A 54 1.56 6.73 -41.47
CA PRO A 54 2.12 7.82 -40.67
C PRO A 54 1.13 8.37 -39.63
N ILE A 55 -0.15 8.48 -39.99
CA ILE A 55 -1.20 9.00 -39.10
C ILE A 55 -1.47 8.01 -37.97
N THR A 56 -1.64 6.73 -38.31
CA THR A 56 -1.91 5.71 -37.28
C THR A 56 -0.72 5.50 -36.35
N THR A 57 0.51 5.54 -36.89
CA THR A 57 1.75 5.48 -36.10
C THR A 57 1.85 6.66 -35.15
N TYR A 58 1.50 7.86 -35.58
CA TYR A 58 1.51 9.06 -34.73
C TYR A 58 0.52 8.95 -33.57
N VAL A 59 -0.72 8.51 -33.82
CA VAL A 59 -1.73 8.31 -32.76
C VAL A 59 -1.30 7.21 -31.80
N THR A 60 -0.84 6.06 -32.32
CA THR A 60 -0.34 4.96 -31.48
C THR A 60 0.87 5.38 -30.64
N ALA A 61 1.81 6.16 -31.20
CA ALA A 61 2.96 6.65 -30.45
C ALA A 61 2.56 7.67 -29.35
N SER A 62 1.56 8.50 -29.62
CA SER A 62 1.00 9.43 -28.62
C SER A 62 0.35 8.67 -27.48
N LEU A 63 -0.42 7.61 -27.78
CA LEU A 63 -1.01 6.70 -26.80
C LEU A 63 0.06 5.95 -25.99
N ASP A 64 1.10 5.43 -26.64
CA ASP A 64 2.23 4.77 -25.95
C ASP A 64 2.94 5.71 -24.99
N THR A 65 3.19 6.95 -25.40
CA THR A 65 3.81 7.97 -24.56
C THR A 65 2.94 8.26 -23.35
N ALA A 66 1.65 8.55 -23.56
CA ALA A 66 0.69 8.81 -22.49
C ALA A 66 0.60 7.65 -21.48
N ALA A 67 0.52 6.41 -21.97
CA ALA A 67 0.43 5.24 -21.11
C ALA A 67 1.70 5.04 -20.27
N ARG A 68 2.89 5.21 -20.89
CA ARG A 68 4.17 5.07 -20.18
C ARG A 68 4.40 6.17 -19.15
N GLU A 69 4.05 7.41 -19.47
CA GLU A 69 4.16 8.53 -18.53
C GLU A 69 3.18 8.37 -17.37
N GLY A 70 1.94 7.96 -17.64
CA GLY A 70 0.96 7.67 -16.60
C GLY A 70 1.42 6.54 -15.67
N LEU A 71 1.96 5.44 -16.21
CA LEU A 71 2.51 4.34 -15.44
C LEU A 71 3.71 4.77 -14.58
N TYR A 72 4.56 5.65 -15.13
CA TYR A 72 5.68 6.23 -14.40
C TYR A 72 5.20 7.08 -13.23
N LEU A 73 4.25 8.00 -13.44
CA LEU A 73 3.68 8.82 -12.38
C LEU A 73 3.01 7.98 -11.28
N VAL A 74 2.16 7.03 -11.66
CA VAL A 74 1.52 6.08 -10.72
C VAL A 74 2.55 5.36 -9.85
N GLY A 75 3.63 4.87 -10.47
CA GLY A 75 4.70 4.18 -9.73
C GLY A 75 5.39 5.12 -8.76
N MET A 76 5.80 6.29 -9.23
CA MET A 76 6.59 7.22 -8.44
C MET A 76 5.81 7.96 -7.34
N GLN A 77 4.46 7.95 -7.38
CA GLN A 77 3.59 8.76 -6.51
C GLN A 77 2.62 7.92 -5.67
N GLY A 78 2.89 6.63 -5.47
CA GLY A 78 2.08 5.78 -4.57
C GLY A 78 0.71 5.43 -5.12
N GLY A 79 0.56 5.35 -6.44
CA GLY A 79 -0.70 4.97 -7.09
C GLY A 79 -1.57 6.13 -7.53
N TYR A 80 -1.18 7.37 -7.26
CA TYR A 80 -1.96 8.57 -7.56
C TYR A 80 -1.34 9.39 -8.70
N ILE A 81 -2.19 10.06 -9.47
CA ILE A 81 -1.79 11.12 -10.42
C ILE A 81 -2.54 12.38 -10.01
N TYR A 82 -1.82 13.49 -9.83
CA TYR A 82 -2.39 14.71 -9.30
C TYR A 82 -3.08 15.56 -10.39
N GLU A 83 -4.05 16.39 -10.00
CA GLU A 83 -4.84 17.25 -10.91
C GLU A 83 -3.94 18.17 -11.75
N SER A 84 -2.90 18.75 -11.16
CA SER A 84 -1.90 19.57 -11.87
C SER A 84 -1.17 18.81 -12.99
N GLN A 85 -1.12 17.48 -12.90
CA GLN A 85 -0.51 16.57 -13.88
C GLN A 85 -1.55 15.98 -14.84
N GLY A 86 -2.84 16.31 -14.69
CA GLY A 86 -3.94 15.76 -15.48
C GLY A 86 -4.57 14.48 -14.91
N GLY A 87 -4.34 14.16 -13.64
CA GLY A 87 -4.95 13.03 -12.94
C GLY A 87 -6.25 13.38 -12.20
N LEU A 88 -6.63 12.55 -11.22
CA LEU A 88 -7.85 12.71 -10.41
C LEU A 88 -7.59 13.14 -8.97
N THR A 89 -6.35 13.09 -8.49
CA THR A 89 -6.03 13.36 -7.09
C THR A 89 -5.82 14.86 -6.86
N PRO A 90 -6.50 15.48 -5.87
CA PRO A 90 -6.27 16.88 -5.54
C PRO A 90 -4.80 17.16 -5.15
N ASP A 91 -4.23 18.25 -5.66
CA ASP A 91 -2.84 18.67 -5.37
C ASP A 91 -2.59 19.02 -3.89
N ASN A 92 -3.64 19.22 -3.10
CA ASN A 92 -3.53 19.54 -1.66
C ASN A 92 -3.58 18.29 -0.76
N THR A 93 -3.52 17.09 -1.35
CA THR A 93 -3.43 15.83 -0.61
C THR A 93 -2.15 15.77 0.22
N LYS A 94 -2.18 15.09 1.36
CA LYS A 94 -1.00 14.91 2.22
C LYS A 94 0.03 14.01 1.51
N THR A 95 1.26 14.51 1.33
CA THR A 95 2.35 13.85 0.58
C THR A 95 3.72 14.17 1.17
N ILE A 96 4.75 13.45 0.69
CA ILE A 96 6.17 13.79 0.88
C ILE A 96 6.78 14.06 -0.50
N PHE A 97 7.65 15.06 -0.62
CA PHE A 97 8.38 15.31 -1.86
C PHE A 97 9.63 14.43 -1.95
N ASP A 98 9.78 13.71 -3.06
CA ASP A 98 11.03 13.03 -3.45
C ASP A 98 11.44 13.47 -4.86
N GLY A 99 12.44 14.35 -4.91
CA GLY A 99 12.83 15.04 -6.14
C GLY A 99 11.70 15.94 -6.66
N GLU A 100 11.15 15.58 -7.82
CA GLU A 100 10.07 16.35 -8.49
C GLU A 100 8.68 15.74 -8.24
N HIS A 101 8.58 14.70 -7.42
CA HIS A 101 7.38 13.87 -7.33
C HIS A 101 6.77 13.96 -5.93
N GLU A 102 5.45 14.05 -5.89
CA GLU A 102 4.67 14.02 -4.66
C GLU A 102 4.34 12.56 -4.34
N VAL A 103 5.01 11.99 -3.35
CA VAL A 103 4.82 10.61 -2.91
C VAL A 103 3.68 10.57 -1.90
N SER A 104 2.59 9.90 -2.27
CA SER A 104 1.45 9.69 -1.37
C SER A 104 1.80 8.70 -0.26
N TYR A 105 1.19 8.90 0.92
CA TYR A 105 1.32 7.98 2.05
C TYR A 105 0.54 6.69 1.76
N GLY A 106 1.25 5.56 1.74
CA GLY A 106 0.63 4.23 1.71
C GLY A 106 0.26 3.75 3.12
N ILE A 107 0.93 4.29 4.14
CA ILE A 107 0.69 4.02 5.56
C ILE A 107 0.55 5.36 6.28
N TYR A 108 -0.61 5.59 6.89
CA TYR A 108 -0.79 6.71 7.81
C TYR A 108 -0.59 6.26 9.25
N ARG A 109 -0.11 7.18 10.08
CA ARG A 109 -0.25 7.01 11.52
C ARG A 109 -1.72 7.14 11.86
N GLN A 110 -2.25 6.13 12.53
CA GLN A 110 -3.65 6.10 12.91
C GLN A 110 -3.89 7.13 14.03
N THR A 111 -4.82 8.07 13.80
CA THR A 111 -5.13 9.17 14.74
C THR A 111 -6.45 8.99 15.46
N GLU A 112 -7.23 7.98 15.07
CA GLU A 112 -8.55 7.69 15.62
C GLU A 112 -8.58 6.29 16.24
N GLU A 113 -9.37 6.14 17.31
CA GLU A 113 -9.69 4.83 17.87
C GLU A 113 -10.60 4.07 16.88
N THR A 114 -10.10 3.00 16.25
CA THR A 114 -10.88 2.22 15.26
C THR A 114 -11.43 0.92 15.83
N SER A 115 -10.96 0.48 17.01
CA SER A 115 -11.39 -0.76 17.65
C SER A 115 -11.09 -0.81 19.16
N TYR A 116 -11.52 -1.87 19.84
CA TYR A 116 -11.15 -2.14 21.24
C TYR A 116 -9.63 -2.38 21.47
N PHE A 117 -8.85 -2.50 20.40
CA PHE A 117 -7.46 -2.94 20.44
C PHE A 117 -6.47 -1.94 19.84
N TYR A 118 -6.92 -0.70 19.55
CA TYR A 118 -6.01 0.37 19.17
C TYR A 118 -6.33 1.69 19.87
N PHE A 119 -5.34 2.27 20.50
CA PHE A 119 -5.39 3.60 21.09
C PHE A 119 -4.22 4.44 20.54
N PRO A 120 -4.49 5.61 19.92
CA PRO A 120 -3.44 6.47 19.38
C PRO A 120 -2.70 7.27 20.47
N ASP A 121 -3.31 7.41 21.65
CA ASP A 121 -2.72 8.16 22.75
C ASP A 121 -1.48 7.42 23.29
N PRO A 122 -0.30 8.08 23.41
CA PRO A 122 0.96 7.49 23.87
C PRO A 122 0.81 6.45 24.98
N TRP A 123 0.36 6.87 26.17
CA TRP A 123 0.19 6.01 27.36
C TRP A 123 -0.76 4.80 27.22
N LEU A 124 -1.49 4.68 26.11
CA LEU A 124 -2.34 3.53 25.79
C LEU A 124 -1.93 2.86 24.48
N TYR A 125 -0.95 3.39 23.76
CA TYR A 125 -0.48 2.87 22.49
C TYR A 125 0.28 1.56 22.67
N PRO A 126 0.20 0.64 21.70
CA PRO A 126 -0.89 0.49 20.73
C PRO A 126 -2.19 0.06 21.42
N TRP A 127 -2.10 -0.65 22.55
CA TRP A 127 -3.22 -0.92 23.45
C TRP A 127 -2.76 -1.05 24.89
N ARG A 128 -3.70 -0.86 25.83
CA ARG A 128 -3.47 -0.73 27.27
C ARG A 128 -2.54 -1.76 27.93
N TYR A 129 -2.50 -2.99 27.43
CA TYR A 129 -1.73 -4.08 28.02
C TYR A 129 -0.65 -4.61 27.07
N PHE A 130 -0.28 -3.85 26.04
CA PHE A 130 0.74 -4.23 25.08
C PHE A 130 1.98 -4.81 25.79
N PRO A 131 2.54 -5.94 25.33
CA PRO A 131 2.19 -6.69 24.13
C PRO A 131 1.17 -7.82 24.35
N CYS A 132 0.39 -7.80 25.44
CA CYS A 132 -0.59 -8.84 25.76
C CYS A 132 -2.01 -8.30 25.59
N LEU A 133 -2.97 -9.15 25.22
CA LEU A 133 -4.37 -8.72 25.10
C LEU A 133 -5.02 -8.40 26.45
N PHE A 134 -4.64 -9.15 27.48
CA PHE A 134 -5.16 -9.02 28.82
C PHE A 134 -4.01 -8.96 29.82
N TYR A 135 -4.24 -8.26 30.92
CA TYR A 135 -3.27 -8.11 31.99
C TYR A 135 -2.77 -9.47 32.53
N GLU A 136 -3.66 -10.46 32.64
CA GLU A 136 -3.34 -11.80 33.12
C GLU A 136 -2.37 -12.57 32.19
N ASP A 137 -2.37 -12.26 30.88
CA ASP A 137 -1.51 -12.92 29.90
C ASP A 137 -0.05 -12.43 30.02
N CYS A 138 0.16 -11.18 30.44
CA CYS A 138 1.49 -10.62 30.66
C CYS A 138 2.25 -11.29 31.81
N VAL A 139 1.55 -11.91 32.74
CA VAL A 139 2.17 -12.67 33.85
C VAL A 139 2.71 -14.03 33.37
N GLY A 140 2.23 -14.52 32.23
CA GLY A 140 2.57 -15.84 31.68
C GLY A 140 3.46 -15.84 30.44
N ASP A 141 4.12 -14.71 30.14
CA ASP A 141 4.97 -14.49 28.96
C ASP A 141 4.25 -14.73 27.60
N ARG A 142 2.92 -14.59 27.56
CA ARG A 142 2.16 -14.68 26.31
C ARG A 142 2.14 -13.33 25.61
N ILE A 143 3.14 -13.14 24.76
CA ILE A 143 3.34 -11.94 23.95
C ILE A 143 2.60 -12.11 22.61
N MET A 144 1.89 -11.07 22.16
CA MET A 144 1.21 -11.01 20.87
C MET A 144 1.63 -9.74 20.13
N LEU A 145 2.49 -9.88 19.13
CA LEU A 145 3.06 -8.74 18.36
C LEU A 145 2.44 -8.60 16.98
N ASP A 146 1.60 -9.56 16.56
CA ASP A 146 1.09 -9.77 15.20
C ASP A 146 -0.44 -9.65 15.10
N ILE A 147 -1.07 -8.97 16.06
CA ILE A 147 -2.54 -8.84 16.15
C ILE A 147 -3.01 -7.38 16.28
N GLY A 148 -2.07 -6.44 16.21
CA GLY A 148 -2.34 -5.01 16.34
C GLY A 148 -2.75 -4.36 15.01
N SER A 149 -3.09 -3.09 15.09
CA SER A 149 -3.17 -2.18 13.95
C SER A 149 -2.23 -1.03 14.29
N PHE A 150 -1.07 -0.95 13.66
CA PHE A 150 -0.05 0.05 13.97
C PHE A 150 -0.16 1.28 13.06
N GLY A 151 -0.94 1.20 11.98
CA GLY A 151 -1.24 2.31 11.07
C GLY A 151 -2.43 2.01 10.17
N ASP A 152 -2.84 3.01 9.39
CA ASP A 152 -3.95 2.92 8.43
C ASP A 152 -3.43 2.68 7.01
N TYR A 153 -4.03 1.70 6.32
CA TYR A 153 -3.77 1.39 4.92
C TYR A 153 -4.36 2.47 4.00
N ASN A 154 -3.56 3.05 3.09
CA ASN A 154 -4.00 4.12 2.17
C ASN A 154 -3.56 3.96 0.70
N LEU A 155 -3.47 2.73 0.17
CA LEU A 155 -3.32 2.59 -1.29
C LEU A 155 -4.68 2.75 -2.00
N PRO A 156 -4.72 3.43 -3.16
CA PRO A 156 -5.91 3.43 -4.00
C PRO A 156 -6.14 2.03 -4.56
N PRO A 157 -7.39 1.56 -4.73
CA PRO A 157 -7.66 0.26 -5.34
C PRO A 157 -7.01 0.14 -6.72
N LEU A 158 -6.53 -1.05 -7.09
CA LEU A 158 -5.94 -1.25 -8.42
C LEU A 158 -6.96 -1.03 -9.55
N ASN A 159 -8.15 -1.63 -9.41
CA ASN A 159 -9.24 -1.57 -10.40
C ASN A 159 -10.48 -0.90 -9.78
N GLY A 160 -11.30 -0.28 -10.64
CA GLY A 160 -12.44 0.52 -10.19
C GLY A 160 -13.69 -0.29 -9.80
N SER A 161 -14.12 -0.17 -8.54
CA SER A 161 -15.52 -0.34 -8.11
C SER A 161 -15.93 0.63 -6.98
N ASP A 162 -15.05 1.58 -6.62
CA ASP A 162 -15.24 2.54 -5.54
C ASP A 162 -16.17 3.69 -5.99
N PRO A 163 -17.12 4.17 -5.16
CA PRO A 163 -17.94 5.34 -5.46
C PRO A 163 -17.17 6.61 -5.87
N LEU A 164 -15.90 6.76 -5.49
CA LEU A 164 -15.06 7.91 -5.86
C LEU A 164 -14.31 7.73 -7.19
N ASN A 165 -14.31 6.53 -7.80
CA ASN A 165 -13.55 6.20 -9.02
C ASN A 165 -12.07 6.61 -8.97
N SER A 166 -11.43 6.49 -7.80
CA SER A 166 -10.03 6.88 -7.57
C SER A 166 -9.02 5.73 -7.73
N SER A 167 -9.42 4.63 -8.39
CA SER A 167 -8.52 3.49 -8.61
C SER A 167 -7.35 3.85 -9.51
N ILE A 168 -6.25 3.10 -9.41
CA ILE A 168 -5.08 3.28 -10.30
C ILE A 168 -5.48 3.18 -11.77
N GLU A 169 -6.37 2.24 -12.12
CA GLU A 169 -6.97 2.13 -13.45
C GLU A 169 -7.65 3.45 -13.88
N SER A 170 -8.50 4.04 -13.02
CA SER A 170 -9.19 5.29 -13.31
C SER A 170 -8.26 6.50 -13.40
N GLN A 171 -7.21 6.53 -12.59
CA GLN A 171 -6.13 7.53 -12.67
C GLN A 171 -5.45 7.48 -14.05
N LEU A 172 -5.07 6.28 -14.51
CA LEU A 172 -4.45 6.07 -15.82
C LEU A 172 -5.40 6.46 -16.97
N ILE A 173 -6.68 6.05 -16.91
CA ILE A 173 -7.68 6.42 -17.92
C ILE A 173 -7.81 7.93 -18.03
N THR A 174 -7.93 8.63 -16.91
CA THR A 174 -8.10 10.09 -16.87
C THR A 174 -6.86 10.78 -17.41
N TYR A 175 -5.68 10.41 -16.92
CA TYR A 175 -4.41 10.97 -17.36
C TYR A 175 -4.18 10.78 -18.87
N ILE A 176 -4.35 9.54 -19.38
CA ILE A 176 -4.18 9.25 -20.80
C ILE A 176 -5.19 10.06 -21.64
N THR A 177 -6.44 10.17 -21.20
CA THR A 177 -7.47 10.96 -21.89
C THR A 177 -7.05 12.44 -21.99
N ASN A 178 -6.69 13.04 -20.86
CA ASN A 178 -6.28 14.45 -20.79
C ASN A 178 -5.02 14.71 -21.61
N TYR A 179 -4.03 13.81 -21.53
CA TYR A 179 -2.80 13.89 -22.31
C TYR A 179 -3.11 13.87 -23.81
N LEU A 180 -3.93 12.93 -24.29
CA LEU A 180 -4.22 12.81 -25.72
C LEU A 180 -5.01 14.02 -26.23
N GLN A 181 -5.96 14.53 -25.45
CA GLN A 181 -6.72 15.75 -25.80
C GLN A 181 -5.82 16.98 -25.93
N ALA A 182 -4.79 17.09 -25.09
CA ALA A 182 -3.86 18.21 -25.13
C ALA A 182 -2.80 18.08 -26.24
N ASN A 183 -2.39 16.86 -26.59
CA ASN A 183 -1.18 16.62 -27.39
C ASN A 183 -1.43 16.08 -28.81
N ILE A 184 -2.58 15.48 -29.10
CA ILE A 184 -2.90 15.02 -30.47
C ILE A 184 -3.25 16.23 -31.34
N ASN A 185 -2.43 16.48 -32.35
CA ASN A 185 -2.71 17.45 -33.39
C ASN A 185 -2.63 16.80 -34.78
N LEU A 186 -3.77 16.44 -35.35
CA LEU A 186 -3.85 15.78 -36.66
C LEU A 186 -3.71 16.77 -37.84
N THR A 187 -3.81 18.08 -37.61
CA THR A 187 -3.68 19.10 -38.67
C THR A 187 -2.28 19.14 -39.30
N ILE A 188 -1.27 18.55 -38.64
CA ILE A 188 0.08 18.40 -39.18
C ILE A 188 0.13 17.56 -40.47
N PHE A 189 -0.92 16.79 -40.75
CA PHE A 189 -1.04 15.96 -41.95
C PHE A 189 -1.74 16.68 -43.11
N ASP A 190 -2.30 17.87 -42.89
CA ASP A 190 -3.00 18.65 -43.92
C ASP A 190 -2.03 19.04 -45.05
N GLU A 191 -0.80 19.43 -44.70
CA GLU A 191 0.26 19.75 -45.67
C GLU A 191 0.65 18.56 -46.56
N GLN A 192 0.39 17.34 -46.11
CA GLN A 192 0.63 16.10 -46.87
C GLN A 192 -0.57 15.71 -47.75
N GLY A 193 -1.61 16.54 -47.79
CA GLY A 193 -2.83 16.38 -48.58
C GLY A 193 -3.84 15.41 -47.98
N PHE A 194 -3.79 15.17 -46.67
CA PHE A 194 -4.83 14.42 -45.97
C PHE A 194 -5.92 15.36 -45.48
N ASP A 195 -7.17 14.92 -45.58
CA ASP A 195 -8.30 15.53 -44.89
C ASP A 195 -8.80 14.50 -43.87
N ILE A 196 -8.80 14.89 -42.59
CA ILE A 196 -9.03 13.99 -41.46
C ILE A 196 -10.17 14.54 -40.63
N THR A 197 -11.24 13.75 -40.55
CA THR A 197 -12.36 14.00 -39.62
C THR A 197 -12.34 12.96 -38.51
N TYR A 198 -12.68 13.36 -37.29
CA TYR A 198 -12.52 12.50 -36.12
C TYR A 198 -13.71 12.60 -35.14
N GLY A 199 -13.99 11.50 -34.46
CA GLY A 199 -15.01 11.37 -33.42
C GLY A 199 -14.50 11.66 -32.01
N GLU A 200 -15.31 11.35 -31.00
CA GLU A 200 -14.91 11.42 -29.60
C GLU A 200 -13.86 10.35 -29.27
N MET A 201 -12.93 10.69 -28.36
CA MET A 201 -11.95 9.75 -27.83
C MET A 201 -12.53 9.03 -26.61
N ASN A 202 -12.38 7.71 -26.58
CA ASN A 202 -12.73 6.88 -25.45
C ASN A 202 -11.54 5.98 -25.08
N VAL A 203 -10.99 6.21 -23.90
CA VAL A 203 -9.84 5.47 -23.37
C VAL A 203 -10.32 4.40 -22.40
N SER A 204 -9.74 3.21 -22.49
CA SER A 204 -9.86 2.20 -21.46
C SER A 204 -8.50 1.59 -21.17
N VAL A 205 -8.29 1.17 -19.92
CA VAL A 205 -7.06 0.55 -19.47
C VAL A 205 -7.41 -0.82 -18.89
N VAL A 206 -6.60 -1.82 -19.18
CA VAL A 206 -6.68 -3.14 -18.58
C VAL A 206 -5.35 -3.45 -17.92
N VAL A 207 -5.40 -3.76 -16.62
CA VAL A 207 -4.22 -4.12 -15.84
C VAL A 207 -4.13 -5.65 -15.75
N GLY A 208 -3.28 -6.22 -16.60
CA GLY A 208 -3.01 -7.65 -16.68
C GLY A 208 -2.03 -8.14 -15.60
N GLU A 209 -1.74 -9.44 -15.62
CA GLU A 209 -0.75 -10.05 -14.71
C GLU A 209 0.69 -9.68 -15.07
N GLU A 210 0.99 -9.55 -16.37
CA GLU A 210 2.35 -9.30 -16.87
C GLU A 210 2.49 -7.97 -17.62
N ASP A 211 1.38 -7.29 -17.89
CA ASP A 211 1.35 -6.08 -18.69
C ASP A 211 0.21 -5.14 -18.30
N VAL A 212 0.24 -3.93 -18.87
CA VAL A 212 -0.87 -2.99 -18.84
C VAL A 212 -1.22 -2.65 -20.28
N THR A 213 -2.48 -2.83 -20.68
CA THR A 213 -2.93 -2.49 -22.03
C THR A 213 -3.82 -1.26 -21.99
N ALA A 214 -3.44 -0.21 -22.73
CA ALA A 214 -4.29 0.95 -22.95
C ALA A 214 -4.92 0.86 -24.35
N PHE A 215 -6.24 0.93 -24.41
CA PHE A 215 -7.02 0.96 -25.63
C PHE A 215 -7.60 2.35 -25.85
N LEU A 216 -7.55 2.81 -27.08
CA LEU A 216 -8.16 4.06 -27.52
C LEU A 216 -9.12 3.76 -28.67
N GLU A 217 -10.39 4.03 -28.43
CA GLU A 217 -11.39 4.17 -29.48
C GLU A 217 -11.41 5.63 -29.93
N TYR A 218 -10.90 5.88 -31.13
CA TYR A 218 -10.83 7.21 -31.75
C TYR A 218 -11.20 7.08 -33.23
N PRO A 219 -12.50 7.25 -33.58
CA PRO A 219 -12.95 7.06 -34.95
C PRO A 219 -12.38 8.14 -35.89
N LEU A 220 -11.46 7.76 -36.77
CA LEU A 220 -10.85 8.62 -37.79
C LEU A 220 -11.38 8.24 -39.18
N ILE A 221 -11.83 9.23 -39.94
CA ILE A 221 -12.12 9.11 -41.36
C ILE A 221 -11.07 9.94 -42.10
N ILE A 222 -10.18 9.24 -42.81
CA ILE A 222 -9.02 9.81 -43.49
C ILE A 222 -9.26 9.75 -44.99
N THR A 223 -9.22 10.90 -45.66
CA THR A 223 -9.34 11.03 -47.12
C THR A 223 -8.05 11.58 -47.72
N LYS A 224 -7.71 11.13 -48.93
CA LYS A 224 -6.63 11.71 -49.73
C LYS A 224 -7.09 11.81 -51.18
N GLU A 225 -7.56 13.01 -51.55
CA GLU A 225 -8.21 13.25 -52.85
C GLU A 225 -7.31 12.91 -54.04
N SER A 226 -6.01 13.21 -53.93
CA SER A 226 -5.03 13.02 -55.03
C SER A 226 -4.97 11.58 -55.56
N ILE A 227 -5.33 10.60 -54.73
CA ILE A 227 -5.33 9.17 -55.07
C ILE A 227 -6.72 8.53 -54.91
N GLY A 228 -7.75 9.32 -54.64
CA GLY A 228 -9.12 8.83 -54.41
C GLY A 228 -9.24 7.86 -53.22
N MET A 229 -8.36 7.97 -52.23
CA MET A 229 -8.34 7.06 -51.08
C MET A 229 -9.25 7.59 -49.97
N LYS A 230 -10.01 6.67 -49.35
CA LYS A 230 -10.75 6.89 -48.11
C LYS A 230 -10.58 5.68 -47.20
N ALA A 231 -10.20 5.92 -45.95
CA ALA A 231 -10.00 4.89 -44.95
C ALA A 231 -10.66 5.28 -43.63
N ASN A 232 -11.15 4.28 -42.89
CA ASN A 232 -11.70 4.44 -41.55
C ASN A 232 -10.82 3.65 -40.58
N VAL A 233 -10.31 4.31 -39.55
CA VAL A 233 -9.50 3.68 -38.49
C VAL A 233 -10.12 4.07 -37.16
N THR A 234 -10.41 3.10 -36.30
CA THR A 234 -11.15 3.38 -35.06
C THR A 234 -10.39 2.99 -33.80
N TYR A 235 -9.59 1.92 -33.84
CA TYR A 235 -9.04 1.33 -32.62
C TYR A 235 -7.52 1.42 -32.64
N PHE A 236 -6.98 1.92 -31.54
CA PHE A 236 -5.55 1.99 -31.26
C PHE A 236 -5.28 1.32 -29.92
N TYR A 237 -4.08 0.79 -29.76
CA TYR A 237 -3.67 0.22 -28.49
C TYR A 237 -2.17 0.33 -28.30
N THR A 238 -1.76 0.31 -27.03
CA THR A 238 -0.39 0.07 -26.61
C THR A 238 -0.42 -0.93 -25.45
N ASN A 239 0.66 -1.69 -25.30
CA ASN A 239 0.83 -2.67 -24.24
C ASN A 239 2.26 -2.56 -23.68
N PRO A 240 2.50 -1.60 -22.77
CA PRO A 240 3.70 -1.61 -21.95
C PRO A 240 3.77 -2.91 -21.11
N GLN A 241 4.87 -3.63 -21.23
CA GLN A 241 5.15 -4.87 -20.48
C GLN A 241 5.56 -4.53 -19.03
N ILE A 242 4.62 -3.98 -18.27
CA ILE A 242 4.76 -3.60 -16.86
C ILE A 242 3.81 -4.46 -16.03
N ARG A 243 4.36 -5.20 -15.08
CA ARG A 243 3.63 -6.12 -14.20
C ARG A 243 2.93 -5.40 -13.04
N LEU A 244 2.25 -4.29 -13.32
CA LEU A 244 1.69 -3.38 -12.32
C LEU A 244 0.81 -4.10 -11.29
N LYS A 245 0.01 -5.09 -11.72
CA LYS A 245 -0.82 -5.88 -10.81
C LYS A 245 0.00 -6.63 -9.76
N LYS A 246 1.10 -7.27 -10.16
CA LYS A 246 1.98 -8.01 -9.24
C LYS A 246 2.70 -7.08 -8.30
N VAL A 247 3.18 -5.94 -8.80
CA VAL A 247 3.80 -4.90 -7.98
C VAL A 247 2.80 -4.38 -6.96
N TYR A 248 1.59 -4.02 -7.37
CA TYR A 248 0.52 -3.58 -6.47
C TYR A 248 0.20 -4.61 -5.39
N MET A 249 0.02 -5.88 -5.76
CA MET A 249 -0.25 -6.95 -4.78
C MET A 249 0.92 -7.19 -3.83
N PHE A 250 2.16 -6.96 -4.29
CA PHE A 250 3.32 -7.00 -3.41
C PHE A 250 3.32 -5.84 -2.42
N VAL A 251 3.10 -4.61 -2.90
CA VAL A 251 3.01 -3.41 -2.06
C VAL A 251 1.91 -3.58 -1.00
N GLU A 252 0.73 -4.06 -1.41
CA GLU A 252 -0.39 -4.31 -0.50
C GLU A 252 -0.04 -5.32 0.60
N ASP A 253 0.65 -6.41 0.25
CA ASP A 253 1.10 -7.43 1.20
C ASP A 253 2.14 -6.87 2.18
N ILE A 254 3.09 -6.06 1.69
CA ILE A 254 4.10 -5.41 2.53
C ILE A 254 3.45 -4.46 3.53
N ILE A 255 2.57 -3.57 3.06
CA ILE A 255 1.84 -2.65 3.94
C ILE A 255 1.02 -3.41 4.97
N LYS A 256 0.32 -4.47 4.58
CA LYS A 256 -0.50 -5.27 5.51
C LYS A 256 0.34 -5.92 6.60
N ASN A 257 1.54 -6.41 6.29
CA ASN A 257 2.43 -6.98 7.30
C ASN A 257 2.99 -5.89 8.23
N ASP A 258 3.40 -4.76 7.67
CA ASP A 258 3.93 -3.60 8.41
C ASP A 258 2.90 -3.05 9.41
N ILE A 259 1.64 -2.84 9.00
CA ILE A 259 0.61 -2.31 9.90
C ILE A 259 0.08 -3.33 10.91
N VAL A 260 0.34 -4.64 10.76
CA VAL A 260 -0.19 -5.69 11.66
C VAL A 260 0.86 -6.24 12.61
N ASN A 261 2.13 -6.20 12.24
CA ASN A 261 3.23 -6.74 13.01
C ASN A 261 4.26 -5.66 13.32
N ILE A 262 4.30 -5.19 14.57
CA ILE A 262 5.24 -4.15 15.01
C ILE A 262 6.71 -4.54 14.92
N THR A 263 7.02 -5.83 14.77
CA THR A 263 8.39 -6.32 14.56
C THR A 263 8.72 -6.59 13.10
N PHE A 264 7.83 -6.24 12.18
CA PHE A 264 8.05 -6.41 10.76
C PHE A 264 9.04 -5.38 10.26
N ASP A 265 10.25 -5.83 9.99
CA ASP A 265 11.30 -5.05 9.34
C ASP A 265 11.01 -4.96 7.83
N ILE A 266 10.54 -3.79 7.37
CA ILE A 266 10.00 -3.61 6.02
C ILE A 266 11.02 -3.84 4.91
N ASP A 267 12.28 -3.40 5.09
CA ASP A 267 13.34 -3.53 4.09
C ASP A 267 14.25 -4.75 4.30
N ASN A 268 13.81 -5.69 5.14
CA ASN A 268 14.46 -6.98 5.27
C ASN A 268 14.55 -7.69 3.90
N PRO A 269 15.73 -8.11 3.42
CA PRO A 269 15.88 -8.77 2.13
C PRO A 269 15.09 -10.09 1.99
N ASN A 270 14.63 -10.69 3.08
CA ASN A 270 13.75 -11.87 3.02
C ASN A 270 12.33 -11.55 2.53
N ASN A 271 11.95 -10.28 2.51
CA ASN A 271 10.67 -9.81 1.99
C ASN A 271 10.68 -9.73 0.44
N ASP A 272 11.87 -9.66 -0.18
CA ASP A 272 12.03 -9.63 -1.63
C ASP A 272 11.42 -10.86 -2.30
N LYS A 273 10.61 -10.66 -3.34
CA LYS A 273 9.91 -11.77 -4.03
C LYS A 273 9.69 -11.51 -5.51
N ASP A 274 9.77 -12.57 -6.31
CA ASP A 274 9.49 -12.55 -7.75
C ASP A 274 10.26 -11.48 -8.57
N GLY A 275 11.49 -11.15 -8.15
CA GLY A 275 12.32 -10.12 -8.78
C GLY A 275 11.93 -8.69 -8.38
N MET A 276 11.11 -8.54 -7.34
CA MET A 276 10.83 -7.26 -6.69
C MET A 276 11.70 -7.13 -5.44
N THR A 277 12.35 -5.98 -5.29
CA THR A 277 13.21 -5.65 -4.14
C THR A 277 12.67 -4.44 -3.39
N ILE A 278 12.87 -4.40 -2.08
CA ILE A 278 12.45 -3.29 -1.21
C ILE A 278 13.67 -2.47 -0.77
N GLN A 279 13.52 -1.16 -0.71
CA GLN A 279 14.48 -0.24 -0.10
C GLN A 279 13.71 0.76 0.76
N LYS A 280 14.17 0.98 1.99
CA LYS A 280 13.70 2.07 2.86
C LYS A 280 14.62 3.27 2.70
N PHE A 281 14.06 4.43 2.37
CA PHE A 281 14.72 5.71 2.51
C PHE A 281 14.23 6.36 3.80
N ALA A 282 14.98 6.10 4.87
CA ALA A 282 14.67 6.56 6.22
C ALA A 282 14.73 8.09 6.32
N ASP A 283 13.88 8.69 7.16
CA ASP A 283 13.83 10.13 7.41
C ASP A 283 13.72 10.98 6.13
N ALA A 284 12.98 10.49 5.13
CA ALA A 284 12.71 11.22 3.89
C ALA A 284 12.03 12.57 4.14
N ASN A 285 11.29 12.69 5.26
CA ASN A 285 10.86 13.95 5.84
C ASN A 285 11.46 14.13 7.25
N PRO A 286 12.66 14.72 7.39
CA PRO A 286 13.38 14.79 8.67
C PRO A 286 12.64 15.53 9.78
N SER A 287 11.69 16.40 9.44
CA SER A 287 10.90 17.13 10.44
C SER A 287 9.81 16.29 11.09
N LYS A 288 9.47 15.15 10.48
CA LYS A 288 8.42 14.23 10.91
C LYS A 288 8.90 12.79 11.07
N HIS A 289 10.16 12.51 10.74
CA HIS A 289 10.71 11.15 10.68
C HIS A 289 9.90 10.21 9.76
N ASP A 290 9.24 10.77 8.72
CA ASP A 290 8.51 9.92 7.77
C ASP A 290 9.48 9.29 6.76
N ASP A 291 9.18 8.06 6.34
CA ASP A 291 9.98 7.29 5.40
C ASP A 291 9.38 7.27 3.99
N ILE A 292 10.23 6.95 3.01
CA ILE A 292 9.78 6.51 1.68
C ILE A 292 10.21 5.07 1.44
N ILE A 293 9.24 4.23 1.13
CA ILE A 293 9.46 2.83 0.75
C ILE A 293 9.49 2.74 -0.77
N ILE A 294 10.53 2.12 -1.31
CA ILE A 294 10.80 2.01 -2.74
C ILE A 294 10.82 0.52 -3.12
N ILE A 295 9.93 0.14 -4.03
CA ILE A 295 9.82 -1.21 -4.57
C ILE A 295 10.29 -1.18 -6.04
N ASN A 296 11.31 -1.96 -6.36
CA ASN A 296 11.83 -2.07 -7.73
C ASN A 296 11.51 -3.43 -8.31
N ASP A 297 10.84 -3.48 -9.47
CA ASP A 297 10.59 -4.69 -10.24
C ASP A 297 11.59 -4.82 -11.40
N ASP A 298 12.58 -5.71 -11.25
CA ASP A 298 13.63 -5.95 -12.25
C ASP A 298 13.14 -6.66 -13.52
N LYS A 299 11.93 -7.23 -13.50
CA LYS A 299 11.35 -7.91 -14.67
C LYS A 299 10.45 -6.99 -15.51
N SER A 300 10.09 -5.83 -14.98
CA SER A 300 9.37 -4.78 -15.72
C SER A 300 10.33 -3.66 -16.09
N MET A 301 10.29 -3.20 -17.34
CA MET A 301 11.20 -2.12 -17.79
C MET A 301 10.42 -0.92 -18.32
N LEU A 302 10.65 0.25 -17.73
CA LEU A 302 10.09 1.53 -18.16
C LEU A 302 11.25 2.52 -18.40
N TYR A 303 11.32 3.11 -19.60
CA TYR A 303 12.43 3.97 -20.04
C TYR A 303 13.83 3.33 -19.84
N ALA A 304 13.94 2.04 -20.15
CA ALA A 304 15.15 1.24 -19.98
C ALA A 304 15.68 1.15 -18.52
N LYS A 305 14.82 1.37 -17.53
CA LYS A 305 15.08 1.14 -16.11
C LYS A 305 14.05 0.17 -15.53
N PRO A 306 14.38 -0.57 -14.46
CA PRO A 306 13.39 -1.32 -13.69
C PRO A 306 12.20 -0.44 -13.32
N TYR A 307 11.00 -1.01 -13.30
CA TYR A 307 9.81 -0.28 -12.86
C TYR A 307 9.88 -0.06 -11.35
N THR A 308 9.67 1.18 -10.91
CA THR A 308 9.72 1.55 -9.50
C THR A 308 8.34 1.98 -9.02
N PHE A 309 7.94 1.47 -7.85
CA PHE A 309 6.76 1.92 -7.11
C PHE A 309 7.21 2.50 -5.76
N LYS A 310 6.74 3.69 -5.39
CA LYS A 310 7.09 4.37 -4.15
C LYS A 310 5.85 4.68 -3.34
N PHE A 311 5.91 4.58 -2.02
CA PHE A 311 4.90 5.13 -1.13
C PHE A 311 5.56 5.66 0.14
N ALA A 312 4.94 6.65 0.77
CA ALA A 312 5.39 7.19 2.04
C ALA A 312 4.80 6.41 3.22
N ARG A 313 5.57 6.32 4.30
CA ARG A 313 5.16 5.75 5.59
C ARG A 313 5.29 6.86 6.64
N GLU A 314 4.18 7.23 7.26
CA GLU A 314 4.16 8.26 8.31
C GLU A 314 4.69 7.70 9.62
N ASN A 315 5.55 8.46 10.32
CA ASN A 315 6.11 8.01 11.60
C ASN A 315 5.01 7.73 12.64
N ARG A 316 5.14 6.62 13.36
CA ARG A 316 4.20 6.12 14.39
C ARG A 316 4.85 6.18 15.76
N ASN A 317 4.03 6.13 16.81
CA ASN A 317 4.59 6.13 18.15
C ASN A 317 5.35 4.82 18.41
N PRO A 318 6.44 4.84 19.18
CA PRO A 318 7.00 3.60 19.72
C PRO A 318 6.01 2.97 20.71
N ALA A 319 6.07 1.64 20.87
CA ALA A 319 5.20 0.86 21.76
C ALA A 319 5.96 0.33 22.97
N LEU A 320 5.71 0.90 24.14
CA LEU A 320 6.28 0.46 25.41
C LEU A 320 5.53 -0.78 25.93
N HIS A 321 6.27 -1.85 26.21
CA HIS A 321 5.70 -3.01 26.90
C HIS A 321 5.16 -2.58 28.25
N LEU A 322 4.02 -3.14 28.63
CA LEU A 322 3.46 -3.01 29.96
C LEU A 322 4.52 -3.42 30.98
N ILE A 323 4.97 -2.45 31.76
CA ILE A 323 5.97 -2.67 32.79
C ILE A 323 5.24 -3.21 34.01
N TYR A 324 5.23 -4.53 34.11
CA TYR A 324 4.65 -5.20 35.25
C TYR A 324 5.70 -5.39 36.34
N LEU A 325 5.45 -4.81 37.52
CA LEU A 325 6.27 -5.00 38.72
C LEU A 325 5.49 -5.90 39.71
N PRO A 326 5.50 -7.24 39.55
CA PRO A 326 4.87 -8.17 40.49
C PRO A 326 5.63 -8.17 41.82
N THR A 327 5.50 -7.12 42.63
CA THR A 327 6.11 -7.03 43.96
C THR A 327 7.60 -7.42 43.94
N LEU A 328 8.45 -6.60 43.30
CA LEU A 328 9.91 -6.77 43.27
C LEU A 328 10.55 -6.89 44.67
N PHE A 329 9.83 -6.53 45.74
CA PHE A 329 10.39 -6.43 47.09
C PHE A 329 9.74 -7.40 48.07
N LYS A 330 10.07 -8.70 47.93
CA LYS A 330 9.93 -9.69 49.02
C LYS A 330 11.26 -9.99 49.73
N GLY A 331 12.26 -9.12 49.59
CA GLY A 331 13.58 -9.25 50.21
C GLY A 331 14.10 -7.91 50.78
N ASN A 332 15.20 -7.97 51.53
CA ASN A 332 15.83 -6.79 52.15
C ASN A 332 16.22 -5.76 51.08
N VAL A 333 15.43 -4.70 50.93
CA VAL A 333 15.73 -3.61 50.00
C VAL A 333 16.77 -2.71 50.66
N GLN A 334 18.04 -2.98 50.40
CA GLN A 334 19.12 -2.06 50.78
C GLN A 334 19.72 -1.34 49.55
N ASP A 335 19.37 -1.80 48.34
CA ASP A 335 19.93 -1.31 47.08
C ASP A 335 18.95 -0.36 46.35
N ASP A 336 19.50 0.58 45.59
CA ASP A 336 18.74 1.52 44.73
C ASP A 336 18.06 0.76 43.57
N ILE A 337 16.91 1.24 43.10
CA ILE A 337 16.24 0.68 41.90
C ILE A 337 17.12 0.95 40.68
N THR A 338 17.44 -0.10 39.93
CA THR A 338 18.22 -0.03 38.71
C THR A 338 17.37 -0.20 37.46
N VAL A 339 17.92 0.15 36.29
CA VAL A 339 17.29 -0.14 34.98
C VAL A 339 17.01 -1.64 34.83
N GLU A 340 17.89 -2.49 35.35
CA GLU A 340 17.79 -3.95 35.25
C GLU A 340 16.58 -4.49 36.03
N ASP A 341 16.16 -3.80 37.09
CA ASP A 341 14.97 -4.16 37.88
C ASP A 341 13.67 -3.85 37.14
N ILE A 342 13.67 -2.77 36.34
CA ILE A 342 12.51 -2.37 35.52
C ILE A 342 12.48 -3.15 34.22
N ASN A 343 13.65 -3.34 33.60
CA ASN A 343 13.88 -4.01 32.33
C ASN A 343 12.86 -3.61 31.25
N PRO A 344 12.70 -2.31 30.95
CA PRO A 344 11.71 -1.88 29.98
C PRO A 344 12.05 -2.43 28.61
N LYS A 345 11.01 -2.75 27.85
CA LYS A 345 11.10 -3.22 26.47
C LYS A 345 10.13 -2.41 25.65
N ALA A 346 10.52 -2.09 24.43
CA ALA A 346 9.64 -1.40 23.49
C ALA A 346 9.96 -1.88 22.08
N TYR A 347 9.03 -1.64 21.18
CA TYR A 347 9.24 -1.80 19.74
C TYR A 347 8.81 -0.53 19.04
N ASP A 348 9.47 -0.20 17.96
CA ASP A 348 9.03 0.85 17.06
C ASP A 348 8.58 0.23 15.74
N ALA A 349 7.44 0.68 15.23
CA ALA A 349 6.88 0.14 14.00
C ALA A 349 7.65 0.63 12.76
N ASP A 350 8.39 1.74 12.88
CA ASP A 350 9.16 2.38 11.81
C ASP A 350 10.66 2.02 11.86
N GLU A 351 11.01 1.08 12.74
CA GLU A 351 12.35 0.56 13.00
C GLU A 351 13.37 1.65 13.38
N ASP A 352 12.92 2.70 14.06
CA ASP A 352 13.77 3.78 14.57
C ASP A 352 14.56 3.36 15.83
N GLU A 353 15.62 4.11 16.12
CA GLU A 353 16.40 3.92 17.34
C GLU A 353 15.64 4.44 18.57
N LEU A 354 15.51 3.59 19.60
CA LEU A 354 14.75 3.92 20.81
C LEU A 354 15.63 4.38 21.97
N GLU A 355 15.23 5.47 22.61
CA GLU A 355 15.82 5.98 23.85
C GLU A 355 14.84 5.88 25.02
N PHE A 356 15.30 5.31 26.15
CA PHE A 356 14.53 5.23 27.39
C PHE A 356 14.93 6.32 28.37
N THR A 357 13.94 7.02 28.94
CA THR A 357 14.14 8.02 29.98
C THR A 357 13.25 7.74 31.21
N TYR A 358 13.64 8.32 32.35
CA TYR A 358 13.07 8.03 33.66
C TYR A 358 12.90 9.34 34.44
N ASP A 359 11.71 9.62 34.98
CA ASP A 359 11.40 10.83 35.77
C ASP A 359 10.78 10.45 37.13
N PRO A 360 11.34 10.86 38.30
CA PRO A 360 12.45 11.81 38.55
C PRO A 360 13.87 11.25 38.35
N GLY A 361 14.02 10.16 37.60
CA GLY A 361 15.28 9.44 37.42
C GLY A 361 15.43 8.30 38.42
N LEU A 362 16.31 7.34 38.09
CA LEU A 362 16.50 6.10 38.88
C LEU A 362 17.38 6.29 40.12
N SER A 363 18.15 7.38 40.19
CA SER A 363 19.04 7.69 41.32
C SER A 363 18.31 8.16 42.59
N TYR A 364 17.04 7.78 42.75
CA TYR A 364 16.27 8.13 43.94
C TYR A 364 16.63 7.17 45.07
N PRO A 365 17.15 7.66 46.22
CA PRO A 365 17.60 6.79 47.29
C PRO A 365 16.38 6.12 47.94
N VAL A 366 16.07 4.89 47.54
CA VAL A 366 14.93 4.11 48.04
C VAL A 366 15.05 3.89 49.54
N ALA A 367 16.29 3.81 50.05
CA ALA A 367 16.61 3.75 51.48
C ALA A 367 16.05 4.93 52.31
N SER A 368 15.71 6.05 51.68
CA SER A 368 15.11 7.21 52.36
C SER A 368 13.58 7.14 52.48
N LEU A 369 12.94 6.24 51.74
CA LEU A 369 11.50 6.07 51.74
C LEU A 369 11.10 5.22 52.95
N GLY A 370 10.20 5.72 53.81
CA GLY A 370 9.69 4.95 54.94
C GLY A 370 8.89 3.71 54.50
N GLN A 371 8.64 2.78 55.43
CA GLN A 371 7.75 1.64 55.18
C GLN A 371 6.41 2.12 54.64
N ASP A 372 5.86 1.41 53.65
CA ASP A 372 4.58 1.71 52.98
C ASP A 372 4.59 3.02 52.16
N SER A 373 5.77 3.59 51.91
CA SER A 373 5.91 4.72 50.98
C SER A 373 5.65 4.28 49.54
N ARG A 374 5.14 5.24 48.75
CA ARG A 374 4.94 5.09 47.31
C ARG A 374 5.95 5.96 46.58
N PHE A 375 6.65 5.37 45.63
CA PHE A 375 7.48 6.07 44.68
C PHE A 375 6.78 6.06 43.32
N TYR A 376 6.68 7.23 42.70
CA TYR A 376 6.10 7.40 41.38
C TYR A 376 7.26 7.56 40.40
N LEU A 377 7.22 6.77 39.33
CA LEU A 377 8.24 6.77 38.30
C LEU A 377 7.55 6.74 36.94
N THR A 378 7.84 7.71 36.09
CA THR A 378 7.43 7.65 34.69
C THR A 378 8.59 7.06 33.88
N VAL A 379 8.30 6.00 33.13
CA VAL A 379 9.23 5.43 32.14
C VAL A 379 8.73 5.84 30.77
N THR A 380 9.57 6.52 30.01
CA THR A 380 9.25 7.00 28.66
C THR A 380 10.20 6.35 27.66
N VAL A 381 9.67 5.94 26.51
CA VAL A 381 10.44 5.56 25.32
C VAL A 381 10.18 6.58 24.22
N ASN A 382 11.23 7.02 23.53
CA ASN A 382 11.18 8.03 22.46
C ASN A 382 11.98 7.53 21.24
N ASP A 383 11.48 7.80 20.03
CA ASP A 383 12.13 7.52 18.74
C ASP A 383 12.93 8.73 18.19
N GLY A 384 12.89 9.86 18.89
CA GLY A 384 13.46 11.15 18.47
C GLY A 384 12.42 12.24 18.24
N LEU A 385 11.16 11.88 17.96
CA LEU A 385 10.04 12.78 17.71
C LEU A 385 8.78 12.42 18.50
N LEU A 386 8.43 11.14 18.57
CA LEU A 386 7.25 10.59 19.21
C LEU A 386 7.65 9.75 20.42
N GLU A 387 6.75 9.68 21.39
CA GLU A 387 7.01 8.98 22.64
C GLU A 387 5.81 8.15 23.08
N ASP A 388 6.09 7.14 23.90
CA ASP A 388 5.14 6.39 24.72
C ASP A 388 5.69 6.33 26.15
N TRP A 389 4.81 6.32 27.14
CA TRP A 389 5.18 6.36 28.53
C TRP A 389 4.21 5.62 29.44
N GLN A 390 4.72 5.14 30.56
CA GLN A 390 3.93 4.51 31.62
C GLN A 390 4.30 5.08 32.99
N ASP A 391 3.27 5.44 33.75
CA ASP A 391 3.41 5.80 35.17
C ASP A 391 3.38 4.55 36.04
N LEU A 392 4.47 4.33 36.76
CA LEU A 392 4.66 3.23 37.68
C LEU A 392 4.49 3.72 39.13
N VAL A 393 3.80 2.92 39.93
CA VAL A 393 3.68 3.12 41.37
C VAL A 393 4.38 1.98 42.07
N ILE A 394 5.54 2.29 42.66
CA ILE A 394 6.37 1.34 43.37
C ILE A 394 6.05 1.44 44.86
N LEU A 395 5.53 0.35 45.45
CA LEU A 395 5.23 0.27 46.87
C LEU A 395 6.39 -0.37 47.63
N VAL A 396 6.94 0.35 48.60
CA VAL A 396 8.01 -0.15 49.47
C VAL A 396 7.41 -0.95 50.63
N THR A 397 7.35 -2.28 50.49
CA THR A 397 6.82 -3.18 51.53
C THR A 397 7.94 -3.88 52.29
N GLY A 398 8.14 -3.53 53.56
CA GLY A 398 8.97 -4.27 54.51
C GLY A 398 10.39 -3.71 54.72
N PHE A 399 10.64 -3.22 55.93
CA PHE A 399 11.99 -3.05 56.46
C PHE A 399 12.28 -4.23 57.40
N ILE A 400 13.29 -5.05 57.10
CA ILE A 400 13.89 -5.88 58.15
C ILE A 400 14.92 -4.99 58.83
N ASN A 401 14.58 -4.49 60.03
CA ASN A 401 15.56 -3.80 60.86
C ASN A 401 16.73 -4.76 61.10
N GLN A 402 17.93 -4.41 60.63
CA GLN A 402 19.17 -5.18 60.82
C GLN A 402 19.64 -5.25 62.30
N TYR A 403 18.78 -4.92 63.26
CA TYR A 403 19.10 -4.78 64.69
C TYR A 403 18.34 -5.73 65.63
N ASP A 404 17.60 -6.70 65.11
CA ASP A 404 16.96 -7.77 65.93
C ASP A 404 17.65 -9.14 65.78
#